data_AF-A0A158INU2-F1
#
_entry.id   AF-A0A158INU2-F1
#
_cell.length_a   1.000
_cell.length_b   1.000
_cell.length_c   1.000
_cell.angle_alpha   90.00
_cell.angle_beta   90.00
_cell.angle_gamma   90.00
#
_symmetry.space_group_name_H-M   'P 1'
#
loop_
_entity.id
_entity.type
_entity.pdbx_description
1 polymer ?
#
loop_
_entity_poly.entity_id
_entity_poly.type
_entity_poly.pdbx_seq_one_letter_code
_entity_poly.pdbx_strand_id
1 'polypeptide(L)'
;MMRVFHFAASAIIAVAALASVNAHADDSLYREFGEKPGLVKITDDLYDKLLADPRTQPFFEDAPIKRIKQKLVEQFCVLLGGPCEYTGRTMKRTHEGQNIDRAAFNALVEDLQDAMDKNGVPFHAQNKLLAKLAPMYRDVQDRE
;
A
#
# COMPACT_ATOMS: atom_id res chain seq x y z
N MET A 1 45.00 -18.55 57.09
CA MET A 1 45.40 -17.18 56.75
C MET A 1 44.49 -16.68 55.63
N MET A 2 43.93 -15.51 55.83
CA MET A 2 42.81 -14.89 55.12
C MET A 2 43.27 -14.15 53.85
N ARG A 3 42.32 -13.89 52.92
CA ARG A 3 42.25 -12.77 51.94
C ARG A 3 42.77 -13.10 50.52
N VAL A 4 42.15 -12.73 49.39
CA VAL A 4 41.01 -11.84 49.04
C VAL A 4 40.36 -12.40 47.76
N PHE A 5 39.02 -12.49 47.73
CA PHE A 5 38.26 -12.64 46.48
C PHE A 5 38.21 -11.29 45.76
N HIS A 6 38.79 -11.20 44.56
CA HIS A 6 38.59 -10.05 43.68
C HIS A 6 37.42 -10.34 42.75
N PHE A 7 36.23 -9.87 43.12
CA PHE A 7 35.11 -9.75 42.19
C PHE A 7 35.32 -8.51 41.33
N ALA A 8 35.78 -8.69 40.09
CA ALA A 8 35.75 -7.63 39.09
C ALA A 8 34.36 -7.60 38.46
N ALA A 9 33.48 -6.75 39.00
CA ALA A 9 32.20 -6.42 38.37
C ALA A 9 32.43 -5.30 37.34
N SER A 10 32.56 -5.66 36.06
CA SER A 10 32.51 -4.68 34.97
C SER A 10 31.12 -4.68 34.35
N ALA A 11 30.41 -3.58 34.57
CA ALA A 11 29.06 -3.33 34.11
C ALA A 11 28.98 -3.30 32.58
N ILE A 12 28.15 -4.18 32.01
CA ILE A 12 27.72 -4.08 30.62
C ILE A 12 26.67 -2.97 30.56
N ILE A 13 27.06 -1.78 30.13
CA ILE A 13 26.10 -0.72 29.77
C ILE A 13 25.54 -1.10 28.40
N ALA A 14 24.44 -1.86 28.39
CA ALA A 14 23.61 -2.00 27.22
C ALA A 14 22.90 -0.66 26.99
N VAL A 15 23.47 0.18 26.11
CA VAL A 15 22.74 1.33 25.57
C VAL A 15 21.62 0.76 24.71
N ALA A 16 20.43 0.61 25.31
CA ALA A 16 19.21 0.40 24.56
C ALA A 16 19.05 1.62 23.64
N ALA A 17 19.28 1.42 22.35
CA ALA A 17 18.87 2.36 21.33
C ALA A 17 17.35 2.48 21.42
N LEU A 18 16.87 3.49 22.14
CA LEU A 18 15.54 4.01 21.95
C LEU A 18 15.53 4.58 20.54
N ALA A 19 15.22 3.73 19.56
CA ALA A 19 14.71 4.20 18.30
C ALA A 19 13.51 5.08 18.67
N SER A 20 13.63 6.38 18.47
CA SER A 20 12.49 7.29 18.52
C SER A 20 11.54 6.83 17.44
N VAL A 21 10.61 5.95 17.80
CA VAL A 21 9.42 5.69 17.02
C VAL A 21 8.60 6.96 17.17
N ASN A 22 8.89 7.96 16.33
CA ASN A 22 7.86 8.90 15.93
C ASN A 22 6.86 8.05 15.14
N ALA A 23 6.03 7.29 15.85
CA ALA A 23 4.78 6.81 15.32
C ALA A 23 4.05 8.09 14.94
N HIS A 24 3.93 8.35 13.63
CA HIS A 24 2.89 9.25 13.20
C HIS A 24 1.62 8.66 13.79
N ALA A 25 0.90 9.42 14.63
CA ALA A 25 -0.22 8.91 15.42
C ALA A 25 -1.35 8.29 14.56
N ASP A 26 -1.25 8.38 13.23
CA ASP A 26 -2.17 7.87 12.21
C ASP A 26 -1.55 6.87 11.21
N ASP A 27 -0.34 6.32 11.44
CA ASP A 27 0.29 5.34 10.52
C ASP A 27 -0.12 3.88 10.78
N SER A 28 -0.99 3.64 11.76
CA SER A 28 -1.42 2.28 12.15
C SER A 28 -1.95 1.46 10.96
N LEU A 29 -2.74 2.09 10.09
CA LEU A 29 -3.29 1.43 8.91
C LEU A 29 -2.21 1.11 7.87
N TYR A 30 -1.25 2.01 7.66
CA TYR A 30 -0.09 1.75 6.79
C TYR A 30 0.73 0.55 7.27
N ARG A 31 0.87 0.36 8.60
CA ARG A 31 1.52 -0.82 9.18
C ARG A 31 0.73 -2.12 8.97
N GLU A 32 -0.60 -2.06 9.06
CA GLU A 32 -1.48 -3.23 8.75
C GLU A 32 -1.33 -3.71 7.30
N PHE A 33 -0.93 -2.81 6.38
CA PHE A 33 -0.62 -3.14 4.99
C PHE A 33 0.84 -3.61 4.77
N GLY A 34 1.62 -3.80 5.83
CA GLY A 34 3.02 -4.23 5.74
C GLY A 34 3.97 -3.13 5.27
N GLU A 35 3.59 -1.87 5.50
CA GLU A 35 4.35 -0.68 5.10
C GLU A 35 4.69 -0.72 3.59
N LYS A 36 5.74 0.00 3.15
CA LYS A 36 6.13 0.06 1.74
C LYS A 36 6.39 -1.32 1.10
N PRO A 37 7.08 -2.28 1.74
CA PRO A 37 7.28 -3.60 1.16
C PRO A 37 5.97 -4.36 0.92
N GLY A 38 5.00 -4.25 1.84
CA GLY A 38 3.69 -4.87 1.68
C GLY A 38 2.88 -4.21 0.55
N LEU A 39 2.91 -2.89 0.44
CA LEU A 39 2.27 -2.17 -0.67
C LEU A 39 2.86 -2.55 -2.04
N VAL A 40 4.18 -2.77 -2.13
CA VAL A 40 4.81 -3.24 -3.37
C VAL A 40 4.27 -4.62 -3.75
N LYS A 41 4.21 -5.57 -2.82
CA LYS A 41 3.66 -6.92 -3.07
C LYS A 41 2.20 -6.89 -3.50
N ILE A 42 1.36 -6.13 -2.80
CA ILE A 42 -0.07 -5.98 -3.13
C ILE A 42 -0.22 -5.38 -4.52
N THR A 43 0.59 -4.37 -4.86
CA THR A 43 0.51 -3.74 -6.18
C THR A 43 1.04 -4.65 -7.29
N ASP A 44 2.03 -5.49 -7.01
CA ASP A 44 2.49 -6.51 -7.93
C ASP A 44 1.38 -7.54 -8.21
N ASP A 45 0.77 -8.08 -7.15
CA ASP A 45 -0.31 -9.06 -7.24
C ASP A 45 -1.58 -8.49 -7.88
N LEU A 46 -1.92 -7.23 -7.61
CA LEU A 46 -3.00 -6.51 -8.28
C LEU A 46 -2.75 -6.47 -9.78
N TYR A 47 -1.54 -6.14 -10.22
CA TYR A 47 -1.25 -6.03 -11.64
C TYR A 47 -1.33 -7.38 -12.36
N ASP A 48 -0.86 -8.45 -11.70
CA ASP A 48 -0.98 -9.81 -12.22
C ASP A 48 -2.46 -10.20 -12.39
N LYS A 49 -3.33 -9.79 -11.46
CA LYS A 49 -4.79 -9.99 -11.55
C LYS A 49 -5.42 -9.19 -12.68
N LEU A 50 -5.07 -7.90 -12.79
CA LEU A 50 -5.59 -7.02 -13.83
C LEU A 50 -5.28 -7.52 -15.24
N LEU A 51 -4.12 -8.16 -15.44
CA LEU A 51 -3.75 -8.78 -16.72
C LEU A 51 -4.42 -10.14 -16.95
N ALA A 52 -4.86 -10.82 -15.89
CA ALA A 52 -5.53 -12.12 -15.98
C ALA A 52 -7.06 -12.00 -16.12
N ASP A 53 -7.67 -10.90 -15.67
CA ASP A 53 -9.10 -10.65 -15.80
C ASP A 53 -9.42 -10.02 -17.18
N PRO A 54 -10.21 -10.70 -18.05
CA PRO A 54 -10.60 -10.18 -19.36
C PRO A 54 -11.36 -8.84 -19.31
N ARG A 55 -11.96 -8.48 -18.17
CA ARG A 55 -12.69 -7.23 -17.97
C ARG A 55 -11.75 -6.02 -17.82
N THR A 56 -10.53 -6.25 -17.32
CA THR A 56 -9.54 -5.20 -17.03
C THR A 56 -8.32 -5.28 -17.94
N GLN A 57 -7.94 -6.46 -18.43
CA GLN A 57 -6.73 -6.68 -19.24
C GLN A 57 -6.56 -5.65 -20.37
N PRO A 58 -7.58 -5.31 -21.17
CA PRO A 58 -7.41 -4.38 -22.29
C PRO A 58 -6.94 -2.96 -21.88
N PHE A 59 -7.15 -2.57 -20.61
CA PHE A 59 -6.69 -1.28 -20.09
C PHE A 59 -5.23 -1.29 -19.64
N PHE A 60 -4.65 -2.47 -19.42
CA PHE A 60 -3.33 -2.62 -18.78
C PHE A 60 -2.27 -3.33 -19.63
N GLU A 61 -2.65 -4.12 -20.65
CA GLU A 61 -1.70 -4.96 -21.41
C GLU A 61 -0.53 -4.20 -22.06
N ASP A 62 -0.77 -2.96 -22.55
CA ASP A 62 0.25 -2.09 -23.15
C ASP A 62 0.64 -0.89 -22.27
N ALA A 63 0.18 -0.88 -21.01
CA ALA A 63 0.37 0.25 -20.13
C ALA A 63 1.80 0.30 -19.54
N PRO A 64 2.31 1.48 -19.10
CA PRO A 64 3.64 1.59 -18.52
C PRO A 64 3.68 1.00 -17.10
N ILE A 65 3.72 -0.33 -17.00
CA ILE A 65 3.57 -1.15 -15.77
C ILE A 65 4.38 -0.59 -14.61
N LYS A 66 5.69 -0.39 -14.81
CA LYS A 66 6.60 0.09 -13.76
C LYS A 66 6.16 1.41 -13.16
N ARG A 67 5.71 2.34 -14.02
CA ARG A 67 5.22 3.65 -13.59
C ARG A 67 3.90 3.52 -12.83
N ILE A 68 2.96 2.72 -13.32
CA ILE A 68 1.66 2.51 -12.67
C ILE A 68 1.86 1.91 -11.28
N LYS A 69 2.64 0.83 -11.17
CA LYS A 69 2.94 0.18 -9.89
C LYS A 69 3.55 1.16 -8.90
N GLN A 70 4.52 1.98 -9.34
CA GLN A 70 5.10 3.02 -8.48
C GLN A 70 4.04 4.02 -7.99
N LYS A 71 3.15 4.52 -8.87
CA LYS A 71 2.14 5.51 -8.48
C LYS A 71 1.06 4.93 -7.57
N LEU A 72 0.69 3.67 -7.74
CA LEU A 72 -0.23 2.97 -6.84
C LEU A 72 0.38 2.81 -5.44
N VAL A 73 1.66 2.43 -5.34
CA VAL A 73 2.36 2.35 -4.04
C VAL A 73 2.39 3.72 -3.34
N GLU A 74 2.71 4.79 -4.07
CA GLU A 74 2.69 6.16 -3.52
C GLU A 74 1.28 6.55 -3.05
N GLN A 75 0.26 6.30 -3.87
CA GLN A 75 -1.13 6.64 -3.58
C GLN A 75 -1.66 5.87 -2.36
N PHE A 76 -1.46 4.55 -2.30
CA PHE A 76 -1.85 3.74 -1.14
C PHE A 76 -1.10 4.19 0.11
N CYS A 77 0.21 4.46 0.01
CA CYS A 77 0.98 4.94 1.15
C CYS A 77 0.40 6.24 1.73
N VAL A 78 0.07 7.25 0.89
CA VAL A 78 -0.57 8.49 1.34
C VAL A 78 -1.94 8.21 1.98
N LEU A 79 -2.79 7.42 1.32
CA LEU A 79 -4.15 7.14 1.82
C LEU A 79 -4.14 6.42 3.17
N LEU A 80 -3.13 5.58 3.41
CA LEU A 80 -2.99 4.80 4.63
C LEU A 80 -2.25 5.53 5.76
N GLY A 81 -1.88 6.81 5.56
CA GLY A 81 -1.18 7.61 6.58
C GLY A 81 0.34 7.38 6.63
N GLY A 82 0.91 6.73 5.62
CA GLY A 82 2.35 6.52 5.48
C GLY A 82 3.10 7.81 5.08
N PRO A 83 4.44 7.80 5.17
CA PRO A 83 5.27 9.01 5.01
C PRO A 83 5.54 9.40 3.55
N CYS A 84 4.74 8.90 2.60
CA CYS A 84 4.97 9.12 1.17
C CYS A 84 4.28 10.39 0.67
N GLU A 85 4.70 10.83 -0.51
CA GLU A 85 4.01 11.84 -1.29
C GLU A 85 3.53 11.22 -2.60
N TYR A 86 2.29 11.51 -2.99
CA TYR A 86 1.79 11.13 -4.30
C TYR A 86 2.25 12.14 -5.34
N THR A 87 3.07 11.68 -6.29
CA THR A 87 3.69 12.56 -7.30
C THR A 87 3.09 12.36 -8.70
N GLY A 88 1.92 11.73 -8.79
CA GLY A 88 1.22 11.49 -10.04
C GLY A 88 0.29 12.63 -10.46
N ARG A 89 -0.33 12.46 -11.63
CA ARG A 89 -1.40 13.36 -12.10
C ARG A 89 -2.66 13.14 -11.26
N THR A 90 -3.61 14.07 -11.35
CA THR A 90 -4.95 13.87 -10.77
C THR A 90 -5.63 12.61 -11.34
N MET A 91 -6.57 12.02 -10.61
CA MET A 91 -7.31 10.85 -11.08
C MET A 91 -8.01 11.13 -12.41
N LYS A 92 -8.68 12.29 -12.51
CA LYS A 92 -9.34 12.73 -13.75
C LYS A 92 -8.39 12.78 -14.94
N ARG A 93 -7.25 13.46 -14.82
CA ARG A 93 -6.28 13.57 -15.93
C ARG A 93 -5.57 12.26 -16.26
N THR A 94 -5.57 11.31 -15.33
CA THR A 94 -4.95 10.01 -15.56
C THR A 94 -5.85 9.10 -16.38
N HIS A 95 -7.16 9.15 -16.15
CA HIS A 95 -8.14 8.22 -16.71
C HIS A 95 -9.04 8.81 -17.81
N GLU A 96 -8.99 10.13 -18.05
CA GLU A 96 -9.71 10.81 -19.13
C GLU A 96 -9.41 10.19 -20.51
N GLY A 97 -10.46 9.80 -21.23
CA GLY A 97 -10.40 9.26 -22.58
C GLY A 97 -10.14 7.76 -22.64
N GLN A 98 -10.20 7.04 -21.51
CA GLN A 98 -9.96 5.59 -21.44
C GLN A 98 -11.25 4.78 -21.63
N ASN A 99 -12.43 5.40 -21.61
CA ASN A 99 -13.73 4.74 -21.75
C ASN A 99 -13.98 3.68 -20.66
N ILE A 100 -13.64 4.00 -19.43
CA ILE A 100 -13.88 3.19 -18.24
C ILE A 100 -15.34 3.39 -17.82
N ASP A 101 -16.10 2.30 -17.86
CA ASP A 101 -17.44 2.26 -17.29
C ASP A 101 -17.45 1.72 -15.85
N ARG A 102 -18.65 1.67 -15.29
CA ARG A 102 -18.90 1.12 -13.95
C ARG A 102 -18.45 -0.34 -13.81
N ALA A 103 -18.64 -1.15 -14.84
CA ALA A 103 -18.32 -2.58 -14.78
C ALA A 103 -16.80 -2.81 -14.72
N ALA A 104 -16.03 -2.11 -15.56
CA ALA A 104 -14.58 -2.14 -15.56
C ALA A 104 -14.00 -1.59 -14.24
N PHE A 105 -14.57 -0.49 -13.71
CA PHE A 105 -14.15 0.02 -12.40
C PHE A 105 -14.39 -0.98 -11.28
N ASN A 106 -15.56 -1.62 -11.25
CA ASN A 106 -15.87 -2.61 -10.22
C ASN A 106 -14.97 -3.84 -10.33
N ALA A 107 -14.63 -4.29 -11.55
CA ALA A 107 -13.67 -5.37 -11.75
C ALA A 107 -12.29 -5.03 -11.16
N LEU A 108 -11.79 -3.81 -11.37
CA LEU A 108 -10.56 -3.32 -10.70
C LEU A 108 -10.68 -3.38 -9.16
N VAL A 109 -11.83 -3.04 -8.59
CA VAL A 109 -12.05 -3.10 -7.14
C VAL A 109 -12.01 -4.55 -6.64
N GLU A 110 -12.64 -5.48 -7.36
CA GLU A 110 -12.60 -6.92 -7.07
C GLU A 110 -11.16 -7.45 -7.11
N ASP A 111 -10.39 -7.11 -8.16
CA ASP A 111 -8.98 -7.52 -8.29
C ASP A 111 -8.10 -6.97 -7.16
N LEU A 112 -8.36 -5.73 -6.72
CA LEU A 112 -7.67 -5.13 -5.58
C LEU A 112 -8.01 -5.84 -4.27
N GLN A 113 -9.28 -6.20 -4.05
CA GLN A 113 -9.69 -6.99 -2.88
C GLN A 113 -8.98 -8.33 -2.84
N ASP A 114 -8.98 -9.07 -3.94
CA ASP A 114 -8.29 -10.35 -3.99
C ASP A 114 -6.77 -10.22 -3.77
N ALA A 115 -6.14 -9.16 -4.29
CA ALA A 115 -4.71 -8.92 -4.09
C ALA A 115 -4.40 -8.65 -2.60
N MET A 116 -5.26 -7.89 -1.92
CA MET A 116 -5.15 -7.67 -0.48
C MET A 116 -5.38 -8.96 0.33
N ASP A 117 -6.38 -9.76 -0.05
CA ASP A 117 -6.66 -11.07 0.57
C ASP A 117 -5.47 -12.02 0.43
N LYS A 118 -4.89 -12.11 -0.78
CA LYS A 118 -3.68 -12.91 -1.05
C LYS A 118 -2.50 -12.52 -0.15
N ASN A 119 -2.41 -11.24 0.22
CA ASN A 119 -1.35 -10.70 1.08
C ASN A 119 -1.71 -10.70 2.57
N GLY A 120 -2.87 -11.26 2.94
CA GLY A 120 -3.28 -11.39 4.34
C GLY A 120 -3.64 -10.07 5.02
N VAL A 121 -4.02 -9.05 4.24
CA VAL A 121 -4.49 -7.77 4.80
C VAL A 121 -5.83 -8.01 5.50
N PRO A 122 -6.01 -7.64 6.78
CA PRO A 122 -7.27 -7.83 7.48
C PRO A 122 -8.44 -7.13 6.79
N PHE A 123 -9.61 -7.77 6.74
CA PHE A 123 -10.80 -7.22 6.05
C PHE A 123 -11.18 -5.80 6.49
N HIS A 124 -11.04 -5.47 7.79
CA HIS A 124 -11.30 -4.11 8.27
C HIS A 124 -10.33 -3.08 7.68
N ALA A 125 -9.07 -3.46 7.44
CA ALA A 125 -8.04 -2.62 6.87
C ALA A 125 -8.30 -2.40 5.38
N GLN A 126 -8.67 -3.46 4.66
CA GLN A 126 -9.09 -3.39 3.25
C GLN A 126 -10.24 -2.40 3.06
N ASN A 127 -11.30 -2.52 3.86
CA ASN A 127 -12.45 -1.64 3.78
C ASN A 127 -12.10 -0.16 4.03
N LYS A 128 -11.13 0.12 4.91
CA LYS A 128 -10.65 1.49 5.14
C LYS A 128 -9.93 2.05 3.91
N LEU A 129 -9.13 1.25 3.21
CA LEU A 129 -8.51 1.67 1.95
C LEU A 129 -9.57 1.91 0.87
N LEU A 130 -10.48 0.97 0.68
CA LEU A 130 -11.55 1.07 -0.31
C LEU A 130 -12.45 2.27 -0.06
N ALA A 131 -12.81 2.56 1.19
CA ALA A 131 -13.58 3.75 1.56
C ALA A 131 -12.88 5.06 1.19
N LYS A 132 -11.53 5.10 1.26
CA LYS A 132 -10.73 6.25 0.84
C LYS A 132 -10.58 6.37 -0.67
N LEU A 133 -10.63 5.25 -1.40
CA LEU A 133 -10.60 5.21 -2.87
C LEU A 133 -11.96 5.52 -3.49
N ALA A 134 -13.06 5.13 -2.84
CA ALA A 134 -14.42 5.21 -3.40
C ALA A 134 -14.81 6.60 -3.97
N PRO A 135 -14.47 7.75 -3.34
CA PRO A 135 -14.77 9.05 -3.92
C PRO A 135 -14.13 9.32 -5.28
N MET A 136 -12.99 8.66 -5.58
CA MET A 136 -12.26 8.80 -6.84
C MET A 136 -13.01 8.18 -8.02
N TYR A 137 -14.02 7.35 -7.80
CA TYR A 137 -14.86 6.78 -8.85
C TYR A 137 -15.34 7.82 -9.86
N ARG A 138 -15.77 9.00 -9.38
CA ARG A 138 -16.27 10.09 -10.23
C ARG A 138 -15.22 10.73 -11.13
N ASP A 139 -13.96 10.58 -10.77
CA ASP A 139 -12.82 11.06 -11.57
C ASP A 139 -12.27 9.98 -12.51
N VAL A 140 -12.60 8.70 -12.28
CA VAL A 140 -12.09 7.56 -13.06
C VAL A 140 -13.11 7.11 -14.10
N GLN A 141 -14.39 7.04 -13.75
CA GLN A 141 -15.45 6.72 -14.70
C GLN A 141 -15.60 7.86 -15.71
N ASP A 142 -15.37 7.58 -16.99
CA ASP A 142 -15.54 8.53 -18.09
C ASP A 142 -16.51 8.02 -19.18
N ARG A 143 -17.12 6.85 -18.95
CA ARG A 143 -18.23 6.29 -19.74
C ARG A 143 -19.37 5.86 -18.82
N GLU A 144 -20.61 6.16 -19.19
CA GLU A 144 -21.83 5.75 -18.44
C GLU A 144 -22.03 4.23 -18.42
#